data_AF-A0A1Q3L9B6-F1
#
_entry.id   AF-A0A1Q3L9B6-F1
#
_cell.length_a   1.000
_cell.length_b   1.000
_cell.length_c   1.000
_cell.angle_alpha   90.00
_cell.angle_beta   90.00
_cell.angle_gamma   90.00
#
_symmetry.space_group_name_H-M   'P 1'
#
loop_
_entity.id
_entity.type
_entity.pdbx_description
1 polymer ?
#
loop_
_entity_poly.entity_id
_entity_poly.type
_entity_poly.pdbx_seq_one_letter_code
_entity_poly.pdbx_strand_id
1 'polypeptide(L)' 'MAAMISGVTPVVRAELDQTPEWWDAQYRALERKLIPTDAASHEGHRIVEERRICVAEPTRYCIDCGGVKLEVEYA' A
#
# COMPACT_ATOMS: atom_id res chain seq x y z
N MET A 1 26.04 -11.74 -24.44
CA MET A 1 25.65 -10.41 -24.95
C MET A 1 24.14 -10.38 -25.12
N ALA A 2 23.43 -9.58 -24.33
CA ALA A 2 21.99 -9.40 -24.51
C ALA A 2 21.75 -8.52 -25.75
N ALA A 3 20.88 -8.97 -26.67
CA ALA A 3 20.49 -8.22 -27.85
C ALA A 3 19.69 -6.98 -27.44
N MET A 4 20.15 -5.78 -27.80
CA MET A 4 19.37 -4.56 -27.58
C MET A 4 18.18 -4.55 -28.54
N ILE A 5 16.97 -4.63 -27.99
CA ILE A 5 15.73 -4.40 -28.75
C ILE A 5 15.80 -2.97 -29.31
N SER A 6 15.91 -2.83 -30.64
CA SER A 6 15.87 -1.55 -31.34
C SER A 6 14.40 -1.17 -31.57
N GLY A 7 13.97 0.00 -31.08
CA GLY A 7 12.59 0.49 -31.23
C GLY A 7 11.87 0.81 -29.92
N VAL A 8 12.48 0.52 -28.76
CA VAL A 8 11.94 0.90 -27.46
C VAL A 8 12.35 2.34 -27.15
N THR A 9 11.37 3.22 -26.96
CA THR A 9 11.66 4.62 -26.58
C THR A 9 12.37 4.66 -25.23
N PRO A 10 13.21 5.66 -24.94
CA PRO A 10 13.92 5.75 -23.66
C PRO A 10 12.99 5.69 -22.44
N VAL A 11 11.75 6.17 -22.59
CA VAL A 11 10.70 6.10 -21.56
C VAL A 11 10.27 4.66 -21.31
N VAL A 12 9.96 3.91 -22.37
CA VAL A 12 9.57 2.50 -22.24
C VAL A 12 10.75 1.65 -21.76
N ARG A 13 11.99 1.98 -22.15
CA ARG A 13 13.19 1.30 -21.62
C ARG A 13 13.39 1.60 -20.13
N ALA A 14 13.18 2.83 -19.68
CA ALA A 14 13.19 3.16 -18.26
C ALA A 14 12.07 2.44 -17.48
N GLU A 15 10.91 2.20 -18.11
CA GLU A 15 9.85 1.38 -17.50
C GLU A 15 10.14 -0.13 -17.52
N LEU A 16 11.03 -0.60 -18.40
CA LEU A 16 11.45 -2.02 -18.49
C LEU A 16 12.69 -2.31 -17.65
N ASP A 17 13.56 -1.31 -17.42
CA ASP A 17 14.75 -1.39 -16.58
C ASP A 17 14.39 -1.23 -15.08
N GLN A 18 13.29 -1.84 -14.64
CA GLN A 18 12.90 -1.81 -13.23
C GLN A 18 13.82 -2.71 -12.42
N THR A 19 14.34 -2.15 -11.33
CA THR A 19 15.26 -2.87 -10.45
C THR A 19 14.50 -3.88 -9.58
N PRO A 20 15.19 -4.89 -8.99
CA PRO A 20 14.59 -5.80 -8.03
C PRO A 20 13.88 -5.06 -6.87
N GLU A 21 14.43 -3.94 -6.41
CA GLU A 21 13.87 -3.12 -5.34
C GLU A 21 12.56 -2.44 -5.77
N TRP A 22 12.43 -2.05 -7.03
CA TRP A 22 11.18 -1.52 -7.56
C TRP A 22 10.09 -2.59 -7.56
N TRP A 23 10.41 -3.81 -8.00
CA TRP A 23 9.47 -4.92 -7.97
C TRP A 23 9.07 -5.32 -6.55
N ASP A 24 10.01 -5.35 -5.60
CA ASP A 24 9.71 -5.58 -4.18
C ASP A 24 8.77 -4.49 -3.63
N ALA A 25 8.98 -3.22 -3.99
CA ALA A 25 8.09 -2.14 -3.60
C ALA A 25 6.66 -2.30 -4.17
N GLN A 26 6.53 -2.70 -5.44
CA GLN A 26 5.21 -2.99 -6.03
C GLN A 26 4.55 -4.20 -5.38
N TYR A 27 5.31 -5.26 -5.09
CA TYR A 27 4.79 -6.46 -4.44
C TYR A 27 4.27 -6.13 -3.03
N ARG A 28 5.04 -5.42 -2.22
CA ARG A 28 4.59 -4.95 -0.88
C ARG A 28 3.40 -4.00 -0.95
N ALA A 29 3.27 -3.21 -2.03
CA ALA A 29 2.09 -2.37 -2.24
C ALA A 29 0.85 -3.21 -2.58
N LEU A 30 0.99 -4.30 -3.34
CA LEU A 30 -0.09 -5.24 -3.62
C LEU A 30 -0.47 -6.04 -2.38
N GLU A 31 0.49 -6.58 -1.63
CA GLU A 31 0.24 -7.30 -0.38
C GLU A 31 -0.58 -6.44 0.60
N ARG A 32 -0.25 -5.15 0.74
CA ARG A 32 -1.01 -4.23 1.59
C ARG A 32 -2.46 -4.03 1.14
N LYS A 33 -2.76 -4.14 -0.15
CA LYS A 33 -4.14 -4.07 -0.66
C LYS A 33 -4.94 -5.34 -0.40
N LEU A 34 -4.27 -6.45 -0.08
CA LEU A 34 -4.92 -7.72 0.27
C LEU A 34 -5.26 -7.79 1.76
N ILE A 35 -4.71 -6.90 2.59
CA ILE A 35 -5.06 -6.82 3.99
C ILE A 35 -6.49 -6.25 4.08
N PRO A 36 -7.45 -6.97 4.68
CA PRO A 36 -8.82 -6.49 4.79
C PRO A 36 -8.87 -5.15 5.53
N THR A 37 -9.85 -4.31 5.24
CA THR A 37 -10.02 -2.99 5.88
C THR A 37 -11.10 -2.98 6.96
N ASP A 38 -11.88 -4.05 7.06
CA ASP A 38 -12.96 -4.17 8.04
C ASP A 38 -12.43 -4.37 9.46
N ALA A 39 -13.13 -3.87 10.46
CA ALA A 39 -12.66 -3.94 11.85
C ALA A 39 -12.59 -5.38 12.40
N ALA A 40 -13.43 -6.30 11.91
CA ALA A 40 -13.48 -7.68 12.41
C ALA A 40 -12.21 -8.46 12.05
N SER A 41 -11.67 -8.25 10.85
CA SER A 41 -10.39 -8.83 10.41
C SER A 41 -9.17 -8.34 11.20
N HIS A 42 -9.33 -7.32 12.05
CA HIS A 42 -8.27 -6.75 12.89
C HIS A 42 -8.54 -6.90 14.38
N GLU A 43 -9.44 -7.80 14.76
CA GLU A 43 -9.70 -8.10 16.17
C GLU A 43 -8.41 -8.56 16.88
N GLY A 44 -8.09 -7.93 18.01
CA GLY A 44 -6.87 -8.22 18.76
C GLY A 44 -5.60 -7.52 18.26
N HIS A 45 -5.65 -6.79 17.14
CA HIS A 45 -4.53 -5.96 16.68
C HIS A 45 -4.46 -4.62 17.44
N ARG A 46 -3.26 -4.04 17.45
CA ARG A 46 -3.05 -2.69 17.94
C ARG A 46 -3.55 -1.66 16.92
N ILE A 47 -4.51 -0.86 17.34
CA ILE A 47 -5.12 0.20 16.54
C ILE A 47 -4.74 1.57 17.10
N VAL A 48 -4.31 2.48 16.23
CA VAL A 48 -4.07 3.89 16.53
C VAL A 48 -5.20 4.72 15.95
N GLU A 49 -5.74 5.65 16.75
CA GLU A 49 -6.77 6.59 16.34
C GLU A 49 -6.16 7.99 16.17
N GLU A 50 -6.18 8.51 14.94
CA GLU A 50 -5.74 9.87 14.64
C GLU A 50 -6.95 10.81 14.60
N ARG A 51 -6.95 11.81 15.49
CA ARG A 51 -7.97 12.88 15.55
C ARG A 51 -7.37 14.18 15.03
N ARG A 52 -8.06 14.81 14.07
CA ARG A 52 -7.69 16.12 13.55
C ARG A 52 -8.75 17.14 13.97
N ILE A 53 -8.31 18.34 14.35
CA ILE A 53 -9.18 19.42 14.88
C ILE A 53 -10.35 19.75 13.93
N CYS A 54 -10.14 19.59 12.62
CA CYS A 54 -11.13 19.94 11.60
C CYS A 54 -11.85 18.74 10.97
N VAL A 55 -11.70 17.52 11.53
CA VAL A 55 -12.35 16.31 11.01
C VAL A 55 -13.24 15.74 12.10
N ALA A 56 -14.55 15.65 11.83
CA ALA A 56 -15.53 15.14 12.79
C ALA A 56 -15.28 13.67 13.15
N GLU A 57 -14.75 12.91 12.19
CA GLU A 57 -14.60 11.47 12.26
C GLU A 57 -13.12 11.07 12.42
N PRO A 58 -12.75 10.33 13.47
CA PRO A 58 -11.38 9.90 13.67
C PRO A 58 -10.97 8.87 12.60
N THR A 59 -9.72 8.94 12.16
CA THR A 59 -9.17 7.90 11.27
C THR A 59 -8.48 6.82 12.10
N ARG A 60 -8.75 5.55 11.81
CA ARG A 60 -8.16 4.41 12.52
C ARG A 60 -7.17 3.67 11.65
N TYR A 61 -6.04 3.29 12.24
CA TYR A 61 -4.95 2.57 11.59
C TYR A 61 -4.53 1.36 12.39
N CYS A 62 -4.45 0.20 11.75
CA CYS A 62 -3.85 -1.00 12.34
C CYS A 62 -2.33 -0.96 12.18
N ILE A 63 -1.59 -0.84 13.28
CA ILE A 63 -0.13 -0.77 13.24
C ILE A 63 0.52 -2.15 13.08
N ASP A 64 -0.14 -3.22 13.53
CA ASP A 64 0.36 -4.59 13.36
C ASP A 64 0.29 -5.04 11.90
N CYS A 65 -0.65 -4.49 11.13
CA CYS A 65 -0.75 -4.69 9.68
C CYS A 65 0.04 -3.67 8.86
N GLY A 66 1.02 -2.97 9.46
CA GLY A 66 1.87 -2.02 8.74
C GLY A 66 1.19 -0.68 8.44
N GLY A 67 0.25 -0.26 9.29
CA GLY A 67 -0.43 1.04 9.17
C GLY A 67 -1.63 1.05 8.22
N VAL A 68 -2.28 -0.10 8.02
CA VAL A 68 -3.49 -0.19 7.19
C VAL A 68 -4.60 0.65 7.81
N LYS A 69 -5.20 1.53 6.99
CA LYS A 69 -6.37 2.33 7.38
C LYS A 69 -7.59 1.42 7.42
N LEU A 70 -8.33 1.48 8.53
CA LEU A 70 -9.57 0.72 8.69
C LEU A 70 -10.78 1.51 8.19
N GLU A 71 -11.74 0.81 7.61
CA GLU A 71 -13.07 1.34 7.33
C GLU A 71 -13.84 1.40 8.64
N VAL A 72 -14.41 2.57 8.93
CA VAL A 72 -15.21 2.78 10.13
C VAL A 72 -16.66 2.89 9.68
N GLU A 73 -17.46 1.85 9.93
CA GLU A 73 -18.91 1.97 9.81
C GLU A 73 -19.44 2.72 11.03
N TYR A 74 -20.02 3.90 10.80
CA TYR A 74 -20.69 4.67 11.84
C TYR A 74 -22.14 4.17 11.94
N ALA A 75 -22.51 3.67 13.12
CA ALA A 75 -23.86 3.22 13.46
C ALA A 75 -24.82 4.40 13.71
#